data_AF-A0A978UTM8-F1
#
_entry.id   AF-A0A978UTM8-F1
#
_cell.length_a   1.000
_cell.length_b   1.000
_cell.length_c   1.000
_cell.angle_alpha   90.00
_cell.angle_beta   90.00
_cell.angle_gamma   90.00
#
_symmetry.space_group_name_H-M   'P 1'
#
loop_
_entity.id
_entity.type
_entity.pdbx_description
1 polymer ?
#
loop_
_entity_poly.entity_id
_entity_poly.type
_entity_poly.pdbx_seq_one_letter_code
_entity_poly.pdbx_strand_id
1 'polypeptide(L)'
;MSGHHPVSITMEPDRLIQVAVAQVLPETRYRICKWSIFRESQEKLAHLYQSHPTFETEFKRCVNDSETNDEFESNWKSLLERYYIMDNEWLQSMYSARQQWVPVYMRDAFFGELSVSEGSGGLNLFFDGYINASTTIQMLVKQYEKAIVGWHEKELKADYDTTNTTPVLKTPSPMEKQAASLYTRRIFKKFQEELVETLANPATKVDDSGTVATYRVAKFGEDHKAHAVSFNSFEMKATCSCQMFEHLGIICRHILAVFRAKNVLTLPSQYVLKRWTRNARTGAVLDERASELPNNSRESLTVRYNNLRQEAIKYVEEGAKSIHIYNVAMDALQEAAKKVAAVKSQGSGATQGGNLSNGGSQELHATEENQMSAYPSVDEKEKKIHELTAELENTNQRCEVYRANLLAVLRDMEDQKLKLSVKVQNARLSLKE
;
A
#
# COMPACT_ATOMS: atom_id res chain seq x y z
N MET A 1 -7.58 -2.34 10.38
CA MET A 1 -6.39 -1.49 10.62
C MET A 1 -6.02 -1.51 12.11
N SER A 2 -5.92 -2.68 12.74
CA SER A 2 -5.59 -2.82 14.19
C SER A 2 -6.32 -1.81 15.10
N GLY A 3 -7.64 -1.67 14.94
CA GLY A 3 -8.47 -0.72 15.70
C GLY A 3 -8.40 0.77 15.31
N HIS A 4 -7.45 1.21 14.48
CA HIS A 4 -7.23 2.62 14.16
C HIS A 4 -7.93 3.05 12.86
N HIS A 5 -8.49 4.27 12.85
CA HIS A 5 -9.01 4.90 11.63
C HIS A 5 -7.88 5.32 10.67
N PRO A 6 -8.11 5.32 9.34
CA PRO A 6 -7.15 5.87 8.39
C PRO A 6 -7.07 7.40 8.50
N VAL A 7 -5.87 7.97 8.36
CA VAL A 7 -5.68 9.43 8.34
C VAL A 7 -6.45 10.09 7.19
N SER A 8 -6.51 9.41 6.05
CA SER A 8 -7.21 9.87 4.85
C SER A 8 -7.77 8.71 4.03
N ILE A 9 -8.76 9.02 3.19
CA ILE A 9 -9.40 8.06 2.28
C ILE A 9 -9.67 8.73 0.94
N THR A 10 -9.47 7.99 -0.15
CA THR A 10 -9.76 8.48 -1.52
C THR A 10 -10.82 7.59 -2.16
N MET A 11 -11.89 8.21 -2.67
CA MET A 11 -13.04 7.50 -3.25
C MET A 11 -13.50 8.18 -4.55
N GLU A 12 -14.24 7.48 -5.39
CA GLU A 12 -14.99 8.12 -6.48
C GLU A 12 -16.06 9.10 -5.91
N PRO A 13 -16.51 10.10 -6.69
CA PRO A 13 -17.58 11.01 -6.26
C PRO A 13 -18.92 10.27 -6.12
N ASP A 14 -19.22 9.81 -4.90
CA ASP A 14 -20.52 9.24 -4.52
C ASP A 14 -20.98 9.80 -3.18
N ARG A 15 -22.20 10.33 -3.15
CA ARG A 15 -22.78 11.02 -1.99
C ARG A 15 -23.13 10.06 -0.84
N LEU A 16 -23.52 8.81 -1.15
CA LEU A 16 -23.84 7.81 -0.13
C LEU A 16 -22.56 7.30 0.54
N ILE A 17 -21.50 7.05 -0.24
CA ILE A 17 -20.17 6.72 0.28
C ILE A 17 -19.63 7.87 1.13
N GLN A 18 -19.76 9.13 0.69
CA GLN A 18 -19.32 10.29 1.47
C GLN A 18 -20.04 10.39 2.82
N VAL A 19 -21.36 10.20 2.85
CA VAL A 19 -22.14 10.18 4.11
C VAL A 19 -21.75 9.01 5.01
N ALA A 20 -21.57 7.80 4.44
CA ALA A 20 -21.14 6.63 5.20
C ALA A 20 -19.73 6.80 5.79
N VAL A 21 -18.78 7.38 5.04
CA VAL A 21 -17.44 7.72 5.55
C VAL A 21 -17.55 8.74 6.68
N ALA A 22 -18.35 9.80 6.53
CA ALA A 22 -18.52 10.79 7.60
C ALA A 22 -19.13 10.22 8.89
N GLN A 23 -19.97 9.18 8.78
CA GLN A 23 -20.58 8.51 9.93
C GLN A 23 -19.65 7.47 10.59
N VAL A 24 -18.93 6.68 9.80
CA VAL A 24 -18.11 5.56 10.27
C VAL A 24 -16.67 5.97 10.59
N LEU A 25 -16.14 6.98 9.90
CA LEU A 25 -14.75 7.43 9.96
C LEU A 25 -14.67 8.97 10.10
N PRO A 26 -15.25 9.57 11.17
CA PRO A 26 -15.44 11.02 11.27
C PRO A 26 -14.14 11.83 11.30
N GLU A 27 -13.02 11.23 11.71
CA GLU A 27 -11.70 11.87 11.77
C GLU A 27 -10.88 11.70 10.48
N THR A 28 -11.33 10.86 9.53
CA THR A 28 -10.60 10.57 8.29
C THR A 28 -10.79 11.68 7.27
N ARG A 29 -9.68 12.23 6.74
CA ARG A 29 -9.72 13.22 5.63
C ARG A 29 -10.24 12.56 4.34
N TYR A 30 -11.48 12.86 3.96
CA TYR A 30 -12.08 12.41 2.69
C TYR A 30 -11.55 13.20 1.49
N ARG A 31 -11.15 12.49 0.44
CA ARG A 31 -10.75 13.04 -0.87
C ARG A 31 -11.52 12.37 -2.01
N ILE A 32 -12.07 13.17 -2.91
CA ILE A 32 -12.64 12.71 -4.17
C ILE A 32 -11.49 12.41 -5.14
N CYS A 33 -11.61 11.30 -5.87
CA CYS A 33 -10.62 10.90 -6.86
C CYS A 33 -10.55 11.91 -8.01
N LYS A 34 -9.42 12.65 -8.09
CA LYS A 34 -9.11 13.59 -9.16
C LYS A 34 -9.26 12.98 -10.57
N TRP A 35 -8.89 11.70 -10.74
CA TRP A 35 -9.06 11.00 -12.02
C TRP A 35 -10.53 10.82 -12.40
N SER A 36 -11.40 10.46 -11.45
CA SER A 36 -12.85 10.33 -11.69
C SER A 36 -13.49 11.67 -12.05
N ILE A 37 -13.00 12.79 -11.48
CA ILE A 37 -13.43 14.14 -11.86
C ILE A 37 -12.97 14.49 -13.28
N PHE A 38 -11.72 14.19 -13.66
CA PHE A 38 -11.25 14.38 -15.05
C PHE A 38 -11.94 13.46 -16.07
N ARG A 39 -12.43 12.29 -15.65
CA ARG A 39 -13.29 11.43 -16.46
C ARG A 39 -14.68 12.05 -16.61
N GLU A 40 -15.30 12.45 -15.51
CA GLU A 40 -16.63 13.06 -15.55
C GLU A 40 -16.62 14.40 -16.32
N SER A 41 -15.54 15.20 -16.27
CA SER A 41 -15.42 16.42 -17.08
C SER A 41 -15.44 16.13 -18.58
N GLN A 42 -14.82 15.03 -19.04
CA GLN A 42 -14.88 14.61 -20.45
C GLN A 42 -16.32 14.25 -20.88
N GLU A 43 -17.13 13.69 -19.98
CA GLU A 43 -18.53 13.34 -20.25
C GLU A 43 -19.45 14.58 -20.19
N LYS A 44 -19.40 15.36 -19.10
CA LYS A 44 -20.27 16.51 -18.85
C LYS A 44 -19.98 17.70 -19.76
N LEU A 45 -18.72 17.85 -20.16
CA LEU A 45 -18.24 18.96 -21.00
C LEU A 45 -17.81 18.48 -22.39
N ALA A 46 -18.30 17.32 -22.86
CA ALA A 46 -17.91 16.71 -24.14
C ALA A 46 -17.93 17.70 -25.33
N HIS A 47 -18.90 18.61 -25.36
CA HIS A 47 -19.00 19.66 -26.38
C HIS A 47 -17.83 20.66 -26.34
N LEU A 48 -17.32 21.03 -25.16
CA LEU A 48 -16.11 21.87 -25.01
C LEU A 48 -14.86 21.12 -25.44
N TYR A 49 -14.71 19.85 -25.04
CA TYR A 49 -13.58 19.03 -25.44
C TYR A 49 -13.48 18.86 -26.97
N GLN A 50 -14.63 18.78 -27.66
CA GLN A 50 -14.70 18.71 -29.12
C GLN A 50 -14.46 20.06 -29.82
N SER A 51 -15.01 21.15 -29.28
CA SER A 51 -14.90 22.50 -29.88
C SER A 51 -13.60 23.24 -29.55
N HIS A 52 -12.97 22.91 -28.41
CA HIS A 52 -11.81 23.59 -27.87
C HIS A 52 -10.73 22.59 -27.41
N PRO A 53 -9.87 22.10 -28.33
CA PRO A 53 -8.85 21.09 -28.02
C PRO A 53 -7.86 21.49 -26.90
N THR A 54 -7.71 22.78 -26.62
CA THR A 54 -6.85 23.28 -25.52
C THR A 54 -7.49 23.16 -24.14
N PHE A 55 -8.83 23.05 -24.04
CA PHE A 55 -9.56 23.09 -22.77
C PHE A 55 -9.06 22.04 -21.77
N GLU A 56 -8.84 20.81 -22.21
CA GLU A 56 -8.37 19.72 -21.35
C GLU A 56 -7.03 20.04 -20.70
N THR A 57 -6.09 20.59 -21.47
CA THR A 57 -4.76 20.96 -20.98
C THR A 57 -4.83 22.16 -20.04
N GLU A 58 -5.65 23.16 -20.35
CA GLU A 58 -5.81 24.34 -19.48
C GLU A 58 -6.53 24.00 -18.16
N PHE A 59 -7.55 23.13 -18.19
CA PHE A 59 -8.24 22.62 -17.00
C PHE A 59 -7.30 21.78 -16.12
N LYS A 60 -6.54 20.85 -16.71
CA LYS A 60 -5.55 20.06 -15.96
C LYS A 60 -4.48 20.94 -15.33
N ARG A 61 -3.93 21.91 -16.08
CA ARG A 61 -2.97 22.91 -15.58
C ARG A 61 -3.55 23.71 -14.41
N CYS A 62 -4.77 24.23 -14.56
CA CYS A 62 -5.45 24.99 -13.50
C CYS A 62 -5.54 24.21 -12.18
N VAL A 63 -5.83 22.91 -12.24
CA VAL A 63 -5.97 22.05 -11.05
C VAL A 63 -4.62 21.58 -10.50
N ASN A 64 -3.70 21.17 -11.36
CA ASN A 64 -2.44 20.53 -10.98
C ASN A 64 -1.35 21.52 -10.59
N ASP A 65 -1.21 22.59 -11.37
CA ASP A 65 -0.01 23.44 -11.37
C ASP A 65 -0.14 24.64 -10.43
N SER A 66 -1.34 24.90 -9.89
CA SER A 66 -1.58 25.97 -8.93
C SER A 66 -0.85 25.70 -7.61
N GLU A 67 0.09 26.57 -7.25
CA GLU A 67 0.92 26.46 -6.06
C GLU A 67 0.25 27.07 -4.82
N THR A 68 -0.64 28.04 -5.00
CA THR A 68 -1.39 28.69 -3.90
C THR A 68 -2.91 28.67 -4.13
N ASN A 69 -3.68 28.88 -3.05
CA ASN A 69 -5.14 28.98 -3.14
C ASN A 69 -5.55 30.16 -4.04
N ASP A 70 -4.94 31.34 -3.86
CA ASP A 70 -5.26 32.55 -4.63
C ASP A 70 -4.94 32.38 -6.13
N GLU A 71 -3.86 31.66 -6.46
CA GLU A 71 -3.54 31.27 -7.82
C GLU A 71 -4.59 30.32 -8.41
N PHE A 72 -5.03 29.30 -7.65
CA PHE A 72 -6.12 28.43 -8.09
C PHE A 72 -7.41 29.21 -8.34
N GLU A 73 -7.84 30.06 -7.41
CA GLU A 73 -9.06 30.86 -7.55
C GLU A 73 -8.99 31.79 -8.78
N SER A 74 -7.83 32.40 -9.03
CA SER A 74 -7.58 33.26 -10.20
C SER A 74 -7.59 32.48 -11.51
N ASN A 75 -6.86 31.35 -11.56
CA ASN A 75 -6.78 30.48 -12.73
C ASN A 75 -8.14 29.86 -13.06
N TRP A 76 -8.88 29.41 -12.03
CA TRP A 76 -10.21 28.82 -12.17
C TRP A 76 -11.20 29.82 -12.76
N LYS A 77 -11.25 31.03 -12.19
CA LYS A 77 -12.10 32.12 -12.71
C LYS A 77 -11.75 32.44 -14.17
N SER A 78 -10.47 32.66 -14.48
CA SER A 78 -10.02 32.97 -15.83
C SER A 78 -10.35 31.87 -16.84
N LEU A 79 -10.29 30.59 -16.44
CA LEU A 79 -10.70 29.46 -17.25
C LEU A 79 -12.20 29.50 -17.56
N LEU A 80 -13.05 29.70 -16.55
CA LEU A 80 -14.51 29.73 -16.76
C LEU A 80 -14.94 30.92 -17.63
N GLU A 81 -14.30 32.08 -17.46
CA GLU A 81 -14.53 33.27 -18.28
C GLU A 81 -14.10 33.05 -19.74
N ARG A 82 -12.90 32.49 -19.98
CA ARG A 82 -12.36 32.22 -21.32
C ARG A 82 -13.26 31.33 -22.18
N TYR A 83 -13.91 30.35 -21.56
CA TYR A 83 -14.76 29.38 -22.24
C TYR A 83 -16.27 29.66 -22.08
N TYR A 84 -16.66 30.80 -21.47
CA TYR A 84 -18.05 31.23 -21.26
C TYR A 84 -18.93 30.22 -20.52
N ILE A 85 -18.37 29.56 -19.50
CA ILE A 85 -18.96 28.39 -18.82
C ILE A 85 -19.21 28.63 -17.32
N MET A 86 -19.32 29.89 -16.90
CA MET A 86 -19.52 30.26 -15.48
C MET A 86 -20.83 29.72 -14.88
N ASP A 87 -21.88 29.60 -15.69
CA ASP A 87 -23.21 29.13 -15.27
C ASP A 87 -23.36 27.60 -15.34
N ASN A 88 -22.29 26.86 -15.58
CA ASN A 88 -22.33 25.40 -15.65
C ASN A 88 -22.49 24.78 -14.25
N GLU A 89 -23.68 24.23 -13.95
CA GLU A 89 -24.02 23.64 -12.65
C GLU A 89 -23.01 22.58 -12.16
N TRP A 90 -22.47 21.76 -13.06
CA TRP A 90 -21.49 20.73 -12.70
C TRP A 90 -20.16 21.35 -12.25
N LEU A 91 -19.65 22.36 -12.98
CA LEU A 91 -18.45 23.10 -12.57
C LEU A 91 -18.65 23.88 -11.27
N GLN A 92 -19.84 24.44 -11.03
CA GLN A 92 -20.19 25.08 -9.75
C GLN A 92 -20.21 24.08 -8.59
N SER A 93 -20.70 22.85 -8.82
CA SER A 93 -20.64 21.75 -7.85
C SER A 93 -19.20 21.32 -7.57
N MET A 94 -18.37 21.12 -8.60
CA MET A 94 -16.95 20.79 -8.46
C MET A 94 -16.16 21.89 -7.73
N TYR A 95 -16.44 23.15 -8.02
CA TYR A 95 -15.85 24.30 -7.32
C TYR A 95 -16.26 24.35 -5.84
N SER A 96 -17.53 24.06 -5.54
CA SER A 96 -18.01 23.96 -4.16
C SER A 96 -17.29 22.85 -3.39
N ALA A 97 -17.00 21.73 -4.07
CA ALA A 97 -16.25 20.60 -3.52
C ALA A 97 -14.71 20.77 -3.54
N ARG A 98 -14.14 21.89 -4.00
CA ARG A 98 -12.69 22.03 -4.28
C ARG A 98 -11.74 21.62 -3.15
N GLN A 99 -12.15 21.84 -1.90
CA GLN A 99 -11.43 21.44 -0.68
C GLN A 99 -11.21 19.92 -0.55
N GLN A 100 -11.95 19.11 -1.32
CA GLN A 100 -11.95 17.65 -1.27
C GLN A 100 -11.26 17.01 -2.48
N TRP A 101 -10.76 17.77 -3.47
CA TRP A 101 -10.17 17.18 -4.68
C TRP A 101 -9.06 17.98 -5.36
N VAL A 102 -9.01 19.29 -5.19
CA VAL A 102 -7.97 20.13 -5.78
C VAL A 102 -6.70 20.03 -4.91
N PRO A 103 -5.54 19.63 -5.46
CA PRO A 103 -4.34 19.33 -4.68
C PRO A 103 -3.89 20.42 -3.71
N VAL A 104 -4.01 21.71 -4.09
CA VAL A 104 -3.53 22.83 -3.26
C VAL A 104 -4.24 22.93 -1.90
N TYR A 105 -5.52 22.55 -1.84
CA TYR A 105 -6.35 22.58 -0.64
C TYR A 105 -6.19 21.34 0.27
N MET A 106 -5.39 20.35 -0.14
CA MET A 106 -5.26 19.05 0.53
C MET A 106 -3.82 18.69 0.93
N ARG A 107 -2.87 19.63 0.80
CA ARG A 107 -1.46 19.39 1.15
C ARG A 107 -1.24 19.32 2.67
N ASP A 108 -2.20 19.78 3.47
CA ASP A 108 -2.24 19.71 4.92
C ASP A 108 -2.39 18.30 5.49
N ALA A 109 -2.90 17.35 4.69
CA ALA A 109 -3.21 15.99 5.11
C ALA A 109 -2.40 14.94 4.34
N PHE A 110 -2.00 13.88 5.06
CA PHE A 110 -1.23 12.78 4.49
C PHE A 110 -2.11 11.85 3.65
N PHE A 111 -1.80 11.73 2.35
CA PHE A 111 -2.43 10.76 1.45
C PHE A 111 -1.49 9.62 1.03
N GLY A 112 -0.17 9.80 1.18
CA GLY A 112 0.83 8.77 0.87
C GLY A 112 0.85 8.32 -0.60
N GLU A 113 0.23 9.11 -1.49
CA GLU A 113 0.18 8.82 -2.92
C GLU A 113 1.45 9.33 -3.59
N LEU A 114 2.42 8.44 -3.80
CA LEU A 114 3.54 8.74 -4.68
C LEU A 114 2.99 8.94 -6.09
N SER A 115 2.91 10.18 -6.55
CA SER A 115 2.54 10.51 -7.92
C SER A 115 3.36 9.65 -8.88
N VAL A 116 2.67 8.71 -9.54
CA VAL A 116 3.18 8.11 -10.76
C VAL A 116 3.25 9.28 -11.74
N SER A 117 4.45 9.51 -12.30
CA SER A 117 4.70 10.61 -13.23
C SER A 117 3.56 10.73 -14.22
N GLU A 118 3.04 11.94 -14.40
CA GLU A 118 1.86 12.18 -15.24
C GLU A 118 2.11 11.62 -16.64
N GLY A 119 1.36 10.57 -16.99
CA GLY A 119 1.69 9.69 -18.09
C GLY A 119 0.66 8.57 -18.21
N SER A 120 -0.52 8.93 -18.73
CA SER A 120 -1.54 8.01 -19.28
C SER A 120 -1.71 6.67 -18.55
N GLY A 121 -2.35 6.69 -17.38
CA GLY A 121 -2.71 5.47 -16.65
C GLY A 121 -3.74 5.74 -15.57
N GLY A 122 -5.01 5.46 -15.85
CA GLY A 122 -6.04 5.44 -14.81
C GLY A 122 -5.79 4.33 -13.78
N LEU A 123 -6.60 4.30 -12.72
CA LEU A 123 -6.45 3.39 -11.56
C LEU A 123 -6.39 1.88 -11.87
N ASN A 124 -6.67 1.47 -13.10
CA ASN A 124 -6.65 0.07 -13.56
C ASN A 124 -5.27 -0.47 -13.97
N LEU A 125 -4.15 0.13 -13.55
CA LEU A 125 -2.83 -0.53 -13.61
C LEU A 125 -2.85 -1.95 -12.99
N PHE A 126 -3.75 -2.19 -12.02
CA PHE A 126 -3.89 -3.52 -11.42
C PHE A 126 -4.34 -4.59 -12.43
N PHE A 127 -5.30 -4.24 -13.29
CA PHE A 127 -5.94 -5.13 -14.26
C PHE A 127 -5.44 -4.96 -15.71
N ASP A 128 -4.49 -4.05 -15.93
CA ASP A 128 -3.92 -3.80 -17.24
C ASP A 128 -3.29 -5.06 -17.84
N GLY A 129 -3.64 -5.37 -19.09
CA GLY A 129 -3.33 -6.63 -19.76
C GLY A 129 -4.11 -7.88 -19.30
N TYR A 130 -4.87 -7.82 -18.19
CA TYR A 130 -5.63 -8.97 -17.65
C TYR A 130 -7.13 -8.94 -17.99
N ILE A 131 -7.74 -7.74 -17.98
CA ILE A 131 -9.19 -7.55 -18.24
C ILE A 131 -9.38 -6.60 -19.44
N ASN A 132 -10.35 -6.92 -20.28
CA ASN A 132 -10.82 -6.08 -21.38
C ASN A 132 -12.34 -6.21 -21.54
N ALA A 133 -12.92 -5.45 -22.48
CA ALA A 133 -14.37 -5.43 -22.73
C ALA A 133 -14.98 -6.78 -23.18
N SER A 134 -14.18 -7.76 -23.62
CA SER A 134 -14.64 -9.11 -23.97
C SER A 134 -14.47 -10.14 -22.85
N THR A 135 -13.94 -9.74 -21.69
CA THR A 135 -13.70 -10.64 -20.54
C THR A 135 -15.03 -10.99 -19.86
N THR A 136 -15.45 -12.25 -19.95
CA THR A 136 -16.68 -12.73 -19.29
C THR A 136 -16.51 -12.82 -17.77
N ILE A 137 -17.61 -12.80 -17.01
CA ILE A 137 -17.61 -12.92 -15.54
C ILE A 137 -16.91 -14.22 -15.06
N GLN A 138 -17.04 -15.31 -15.80
CA GLN A 138 -16.33 -16.57 -15.49
C GLN A 138 -14.81 -16.48 -15.73
N MET A 139 -14.39 -15.66 -16.71
CA MET A 139 -12.98 -15.40 -16.98
C MET A 139 -12.39 -14.37 -16.01
N LEU A 140 -13.20 -13.42 -15.54
CA LEU A 140 -12.82 -12.36 -14.60
C LEU A 140 -12.11 -12.91 -13.36
N VAL A 141 -12.66 -13.94 -12.71
CA VAL A 141 -12.06 -14.55 -11.51
C VAL A 141 -10.67 -15.11 -11.82
N LYS A 142 -10.51 -15.84 -12.93
CA LYS A 142 -9.22 -16.41 -13.34
C LYS A 142 -8.19 -15.35 -13.72
N GLN A 143 -8.62 -14.23 -14.30
CA GLN A 143 -7.73 -13.11 -14.62
C GLN A 143 -7.38 -12.28 -13.38
N TYR A 144 -8.30 -12.15 -12.43
CA TYR A 144 -8.08 -11.53 -11.12
C TYR A 144 -7.02 -12.31 -10.31
N GLU A 145 -7.11 -13.64 -10.24
CA GLU A 145 -6.10 -14.49 -9.62
C GLU A 145 -4.71 -14.32 -10.27
N LYS A 146 -4.65 -14.28 -11.62
CA LYS A 146 -3.40 -14.03 -12.35
C LYS A 146 -2.84 -12.63 -12.11
N ALA A 147 -3.70 -11.61 -12.00
CA ALA A 147 -3.29 -10.26 -11.66
C ALA A 147 -2.64 -10.24 -10.26
N ILE A 148 -3.29 -10.84 -9.25
CA ILE A 148 -2.72 -10.99 -7.90
C ILE A 148 -1.32 -11.62 -7.95
N VAL A 149 -1.16 -12.75 -8.65
CA VAL A 149 0.15 -13.43 -8.75
C VAL A 149 1.20 -12.51 -9.39
N GLY A 150 0.89 -11.87 -10.52
CA GLY A 150 1.82 -10.95 -11.20
C GLY A 150 2.16 -9.71 -10.35
N TRP A 151 1.25 -9.25 -9.50
CA TRP A 151 1.52 -8.16 -8.55
C TRP A 151 2.40 -8.61 -7.37
N HIS A 152 2.19 -9.82 -6.84
CA HIS A 152 3.09 -10.39 -5.83
C HIS A 152 4.50 -10.66 -6.38
N GLU A 153 4.63 -11.08 -7.64
CA GLU A 153 5.94 -11.23 -8.30
C GLU A 153 6.67 -9.89 -8.46
N LYS A 154 5.95 -8.83 -8.88
CA LYS A 154 6.47 -7.46 -8.94
C LYS A 154 6.89 -6.93 -7.56
N GLU A 155 6.07 -7.16 -6.53
CA GLU A 155 6.39 -6.79 -5.15
C GLU A 155 7.62 -7.53 -4.64
N LEU A 156 7.67 -8.86 -4.80
CA LEU A 156 8.82 -9.68 -4.43
C LEU A 156 10.11 -9.21 -5.11
N LYS A 157 10.05 -8.88 -6.40
CA LYS A 157 11.21 -8.35 -7.13
C LYS A 157 11.66 -7.00 -6.55
N ALA A 158 10.72 -6.12 -6.21
CA ALA A 158 11.03 -4.83 -5.58
C ALA A 158 11.62 -4.98 -4.16
N ASP A 159 11.14 -5.93 -3.36
CA ASP A 159 11.66 -6.26 -2.03
C ASP A 159 13.04 -6.90 -2.11
N TYR A 160 13.25 -7.82 -3.06
CA TYR A 160 14.56 -8.40 -3.36
C TYR A 160 15.56 -7.32 -3.77
N ASP A 161 15.21 -6.45 -4.72
CA ASP A 161 16.11 -5.39 -5.19
C ASP A 161 16.37 -4.34 -4.10
N THR A 162 15.40 -4.06 -3.25
CA THR A 162 15.56 -3.18 -2.07
C THR A 162 16.52 -3.77 -1.05
N THR A 163 16.41 -5.07 -0.75
CA THR A 163 17.18 -5.74 0.30
C THR A 163 18.61 -6.06 -0.15
N ASN A 164 18.76 -6.70 -1.31
CA ASN A 164 20.04 -7.31 -1.73
C ASN A 164 20.92 -6.40 -2.58
N THR A 165 20.44 -5.24 -3.02
CA THR A 165 21.23 -4.34 -3.88
C THR A 165 21.28 -2.93 -3.32
N THR A 166 22.49 -2.39 -3.17
CA THR A 166 22.71 -0.99 -2.78
C THR A 166 22.28 -0.07 -3.91
N PRO A 167 21.52 1.01 -3.66
CA PRO A 167 21.21 1.98 -4.70
C PRO A 167 22.45 2.84 -4.99
N VAL A 168 22.59 3.29 -6.24
CA VAL A 168 23.67 4.21 -6.64
C VAL A 168 23.41 5.58 -6.01
N LEU A 169 24.41 6.11 -5.30
CA LEU A 169 24.37 7.48 -4.75
C LEU A 169 24.75 8.49 -5.83
N LYS A 170 24.10 9.65 -5.85
CA LYS A 170 24.42 10.77 -6.76
C LYS A 170 25.34 11.82 -6.13
N THR A 171 25.44 11.85 -4.80
CA THR A 171 26.27 12.79 -4.05
C THR A 171 27.07 12.04 -2.97
N PRO A 172 28.17 12.64 -2.44
CA PRO A 172 28.86 12.10 -1.27
C PRO A 172 28.16 12.42 0.07
N SER A 173 26.89 12.86 0.06
CA SER A 173 26.18 13.31 1.26
C SER A 173 25.96 12.16 2.27
N PRO A 174 26.32 12.33 3.56
CA PRO A 174 26.01 11.34 4.60
C PRO A 174 24.49 11.09 4.74
N MET A 175 23.68 12.13 4.50
CA MET A 175 22.21 12.04 4.52
C MET A 175 21.68 11.13 3.40
N GLU A 176 22.30 11.18 2.22
CA GLU A 176 21.94 10.29 1.10
C GLU A 176 22.30 8.84 1.43
N LYS A 177 23.48 8.60 2.00
CA LYS A 177 23.91 7.27 2.45
C LYS A 177 23.00 6.69 3.53
N GLN A 178 22.54 7.52 4.48
CA GLN A 178 21.57 7.14 5.52
C GLN A 178 20.19 6.85 4.91
N ALA A 179 19.68 7.71 4.04
CA ALA A 179 18.40 7.49 3.36
C ALA A 179 18.42 6.22 2.49
N ALA A 180 19.56 5.91 1.86
CA ALA A 180 19.77 4.71 1.06
C ALA A 180 19.65 3.42 1.89
N SER A 181 20.11 3.40 3.14
CA SER A 181 19.97 2.23 4.02
C SER A 181 18.58 2.10 4.64
N LEU A 182 17.92 3.22 4.95
CA LEU A 182 16.62 3.23 5.63
C LEU A 182 15.42 2.98 4.70
N TYR A 183 15.39 3.62 3.53
CA TYR A 183 14.21 3.61 2.66
C TYR A 183 14.13 2.39 1.73
N THR A 184 12.90 2.06 1.31
CA THR A 184 12.68 1.19 0.15
C THR A 184 13.27 1.80 -1.12
N ARG A 185 13.65 0.98 -2.11
CA ARG A 185 14.32 1.45 -3.34
C ARG A 185 13.49 2.48 -4.14
N ARG A 186 12.15 2.40 -4.09
CA ARG A 186 11.26 3.38 -4.73
C ARG A 186 11.26 4.73 -4.01
N ILE A 187 11.18 4.73 -2.66
CA ILE A 187 11.21 5.96 -1.88
C ILE A 187 12.59 6.62 -1.94
N PHE A 188 13.66 5.83 -1.85
CA PHE A 188 15.02 6.36 -1.94
C PHE A 188 15.25 7.15 -3.24
N LYS A 189 14.76 6.66 -4.39
CA LYS A 189 14.85 7.40 -5.66
C LYS A 189 14.14 8.75 -5.59
N LYS A 190 12.94 8.83 -5.00
CA LYS A 190 12.22 10.09 -4.81
C LYS A 190 12.92 11.04 -3.84
N PHE A 191 13.44 10.53 -2.72
CA PHE A 191 14.28 11.32 -1.82
C PHE A 191 15.55 11.85 -2.53
N GLN A 192 16.20 11.02 -3.35
CA GLN A 192 17.40 11.38 -4.10
C GLN A 192 17.12 12.41 -5.20
N GLU A 193 15.95 12.36 -5.86
CA GLU A 193 15.47 13.40 -6.77
C GLU A 193 15.37 14.75 -6.03
N GLU A 194 14.65 14.80 -4.90
CA GLU A 194 14.55 16.03 -4.08
C GLU A 194 15.90 16.52 -3.54
N LEU A 195 16.81 15.61 -3.17
CA LEU A 195 18.13 15.98 -2.64
C LEU A 195 19.04 16.59 -3.71
N VAL A 196 19.05 16.06 -4.94
CA VAL A 196 19.85 16.63 -6.04
C VAL A 196 19.31 18.00 -6.45
N GLU A 197 17.98 18.16 -6.45
CA GLU A 197 17.33 19.44 -6.77
C GLU A 197 17.71 20.58 -5.80
N THR A 198 18.20 20.28 -4.58
CA THR A 198 18.73 21.32 -3.67
C THR A 198 19.89 22.14 -4.26
N LEU A 199 20.62 21.59 -5.24
CA LEU A 199 21.73 22.27 -5.89
C LEU A 199 21.27 23.45 -6.75
N ALA A 200 20.04 23.40 -7.27
CA ALA A 200 19.41 24.46 -8.05
C ALA A 200 18.53 25.41 -7.22
N ASN A 201 18.32 25.11 -5.94
CA ASN A 201 17.37 25.76 -5.03
C ASN A 201 18.08 26.36 -3.79
N PRO A 202 18.81 27.48 -3.93
CA PRO A 202 19.48 28.14 -2.80
C PRO A 202 18.49 28.60 -1.72
N ALA A 203 18.87 28.43 -0.45
CA ALA A 203 18.12 28.90 0.71
C ALA A 203 18.70 30.23 1.23
N THR A 204 17.92 31.30 1.16
CA THR A 204 18.27 32.64 1.65
C THR A 204 17.55 32.89 2.98
N LYS A 205 18.28 33.28 4.03
CA LYS A 205 17.67 33.65 5.31
C LYS A 205 16.95 34.98 5.16
N VAL A 206 15.68 35.05 5.57
CA VAL A 206 14.84 36.27 5.48
C VAL A 206 14.38 36.81 6.82
N ASP A 207 14.33 35.96 7.86
CA ASP A 207 14.01 36.36 9.22
C ASP A 207 14.75 35.49 10.26
N ASP A 208 14.94 36.02 11.46
CA ASP A 208 15.65 35.40 12.57
C ASP A 208 15.02 35.74 13.93
N SER A 209 13.87 35.13 14.24
CA SER A 209 13.23 35.23 15.57
C SER A 209 14.01 34.54 16.72
N GLY A 210 15.28 34.19 16.49
CA GLY A 210 16.15 33.49 17.44
C GLY A 210 15.96 31.98 17.42
N THR A 211 14.88 31.47 18.04
CA THR A 211 14.60 30.03 18.13
C THR A 211 14.19 29.42 16.80
N VAL A 212 13.51 30.21 15.95
CA VAL A 212 13.07 29.83 14.60
C VAL A 212 13.61 30.83 13.60
N ALA A 213 14.29 30.33 12.58
CA ALA A 213 14.76 31.14 11.45
C ALA A 213 13.94 30.82 10.19
N THR A 214 13.54 31.86 9.47
CA THR A 214 12.76 31.72 8.23
C THR A 214 13.65 31.87 7.02
N TYR A 215 13.50 30.96 6.07
CA TYR A 215 14.25 30.90 4.82
C TYR A 215 13.32 31.03 3.62
N ARG A 216 13.71 31.83 2.64
CA ARG A 216 13.15 31.83 1.29
C ARG A 216 14.00 30.87 0.45
N VAL A 217 13.36 29.87 -0.15
CA VAL A 217 14.01 28.93 -1.07
C VAL A 217 13.33 29.04 -2.43
N ALA A 218 14.11 29.32 -3.47
CA ALA A 218 13.62 29.42 -4.84
C ALA A 218 14.65 28.78 -5.79
N LYS A 219 14.19 28.28 -6.93
CA LYS A 219 15.07 27.80 -7.99
C LYS A 219 15.71 28.99 -8.72
N PHE A 220 16.96 28.85 -9.15
CA PHE A 220 17.65 29.91 -9.91
C PHE A 220 16.83 30.41 -11.10
N GLY A 221 16.52 31.71 -11.12
CA GLY A 221 15.71 32.35 -12.17
C GLY A 221 14.18 32.27 -11.97
N GLU A 222 13.71 31.58 -10.93
CA GLU A 222 12.29 31.35 -10.64
C GLU A 222 11.88 31.96 -9.28
N ASP A 223 12.37 33.18 -8.98
CA ASP A 223 12.13 33.86 -7.70
C ASP A 223 10.65 34.08 -7.34
N HIS A 224 9.75 34.01 -8.33
CA HIS A 224 8.30 34.09 -8.18
C HIS A 224 7.67 32.78 -7.62
N LYS A 225 8.37 31.64 -7.73
CA LYS A 225 8.00 30.32 -7.17
C LYS A 225 8.75 30.02 -5.87
N ALA A 226 8.92 31.03 -5.03
CA ALA A 226 9.69 30.91 -3.80
C ALA A 226 8.85 30.30 -2.67
N HIS A 227 9.36 29.25 -2.03
CA HIS A 227 8.76 28.67 -0.84
C HIS A 227 9.40 29.21 0.44
N ALA A 228 8.57 29.37 1.48
CA ALA A 228 9.00 29.72 2.82
C ALA A 228 9.26 28.45 3.63
N VAL A 229 10.41 28.38 4.30
CA VAL A 229 10.82 27.28 5.17
C VAL A 229 11.14 27.83 6.55
N SER A 230 10.40 27.42 7.57
CA SER A 230 10.67 27.79 8.97
C SER A 230 11.47 26.67 9.63
N PHE A 231 12.64 26.99 10.20
CA PHE A 231 13.54 26.00 10.82
C PHE A 231 13.83 26.33 12.29
N ASN A 232 13.46 25.42 13.18
CA ASN A 232 13.82 25.40 14.59
C ASN A 232 15.13 24.62 14.78
N SER A 233 16.18 25.30 15.21
CA SER A 233 17.51 24.69 15.41
C SER A 233 17.64 23.80 16.65
N PHE A 234 16.76 23.95 17.63
CA PHE A 234 16.77 23.14 18.85
C PHE A 234 16.06 21.79 18.62
N GLU A 235 14.92 21.81 17.94
CA GLU A 235 14.16 20.59 17.59
C GLU A 235 14.70 19.89 16.32
N MET A 236 15.65 20.50 15.60
CA MET A 236 16.05 20.10 14.24
C MET A 236 14.86 19.92 13.29
N LYS A 237 13.84 20.78 13.45
CA LYS A 237 12.54 20.67 12.79
C LYS A 237 12.34 21.81 11.81
N ALA A 238 12.06 21.46 10.56
CA ALA A 238 11.64 22.37 9.50
C ALA A 238 10.18 22.12 9.08
N THR A 239 9.47 23.19 8.75
CA THR A 239 8.19 23.16 8.02
C THR A 239 8.32 24.00 6.76
N CYS A 240 7.56 23.69 5.71
CA CYS A 240 7.68 24.35 4.40
C CYS A 240 6.31 24.66 3.80
N SER A 241 6.15 25.81 3.16
CA SER A 241 4.89 26.22 2.53
C SER A 241 4.46 25.32 1.37
N CYS A 242 5.36 24.50 0.78
CA CYS A 242 4.96 23.49 -0.21
C CYS A 242 4.23 22.27 0.39
N GLN A 243 4.29 22.06 1.71
CA GLN A 243 3.60 20.99 2.45
C GLN A 243 3.81 19.55 1.91
N MET A 244 4.90 19.31 1.18
CA MET A 244 5.18 18.01 0.54
C MET A 244 5.40 16.88 1.56
N PHE A 245 5.97 17.18 2.73
CA PHE A 245 6.20 16.16 3.76
C PHE A 245 4.90 15.77 4.44
N GLU A 246 4.04 16.75 4.70
CA GLU A 246 2.70 16.59 5.25
C GLU A 246 1.83 15.74 4.31
N HIS A 247 1.87 16.02 3.00
CA HIS A 247 1.07 15.32 2.00
C HIS A 247 1.60 13.91 1.63
N LEU A 248 2.91 13.76 1.43
CA LEU A 248 3.55 12.55 0.88
C LEU A 248 4.39 11.76 1.90
N GLY A 249 4.77 12.37 3.02
CA GLY A 249 5.72 11.78 3.97
C GLY A 249 7.15 11.70 3.45
N ILE A 250 7.50 12.48 2.42
CA ILE A 250 8.86 12.62 1.88
C ILE A 250 9.26 14.09 2.00
N ILE A 251 10.45 14.33 2.53
CA ILE A 251 11.00 15.66 2.74
C ILE A 251 11.35 16.31 1.38
N CYS A 252 10.95 17.57 1.19
CA CYS A 252 11.17 18.30 -0.07
C CYS A 252 12.56 18.91 -0.19
N ARG A 253 12.95 19.21 -1.44
CA ARG A 253 14.13 20.00 -1.81
C ARG A 253 14.25 21.31 -1.01
N HIS A 254 13.15 21.98 -0.66
CA HIS A 254 13.21 23.24 0.08
C HIS A 254 13.73 23.06 1.51
N ILE A 255 13.22 22.04 2.22
CA ILE A 255 13.72 21.71 3.57
C ILE A 255 15.16 21.18 3.48
N LEU A 256 15.45 20.31 2.50
CA LEU A 256 16.79 19.76 2.29
C LEU A 256 17.83 20.87 1.97
N ALA A 257 17.44 21.93 1.25
CA ALA A 257 18.29 23.09 0.99
C ALA A 257 18.61 23.87 2.28
N VAL A 258 17.63 24.05 3.18
CA VAL A 258 17.86 24.66 4.51
C VAL A 258 18.72 23.76 5.39
N PHE A 259 18.49 22.44 5.40
CA PHE A 259 19.34 21.48 6.10
C PHE A 259 20.79 21.53 5.60
N ARG A 260 21.00 21.63 4.28
CA ARG A 260 22.32 21.85 3.68
C ARG A 260 22.94 23.17 4.13
N ALA A 261 22.20 24.28 4.11
CA ALA A 261 22.67 25.58 4.60
C ALA A 261 22.97 25.63 6.11
N LYS A 262 22.37 24.71 6.89
CA LYS A 262 22.57 24.54 8.33
C LYS A 262 23.56 23.42 8.70
N ASN A 263 24.19 22.77 7.73
CA ASN A 263 25.08 21.61 7.94
C ASN A 263 24.42 20.45 8.72
N VAL A 264 23.12 20.25 8.54
CA VAL A 264 22.42 19.04 9.03
C VAL A 264 22.81 17.87 8.13
N LEU A 265 23.75 17.03 8.60
CA LEU A 265 24.37 15.98 7.78
C LEU A 265 23.55 14.67 7.70
N THR A 266 22.55 14.50 8.54
CA THR A 266 21.72 13.30 8.64
C THR A 266 20.25 13.67 8.74
N LEU A 267 19.37 12.89 8.12
CA LEU A 267 17.94 13.10 8.13
C LEU A 267 17.40 12.86 9.55
N PRO A 268 16.76 13.85 10.20
CA PRO A 268 16.18 13.69 11.52
C PRO A 268 15.05 12.64 11.52
N SER A 269 14.91 11.89 12.60
CA SER A 269 14.03 10.71 12.67
C SER A 269 12.55 11.03 12.44
N GLN A 270 12.09 12.23 12.80
CA GLN A 270 10.73 12.69 12.55
C GLN A 270 10.36 12.78 11.05
N TYR A 271 11.35 12.82 10.15
CA TYR A 271 11.14 12.78 8.70
C TYR A 271 11.21 11.37 8.09
N VAL A 272 11.42 10.34 8.92
CA VAL A 272 11.55 8.93 8.48
C VAL A 272 10.29 8.15 8.85
N LEU A 273 9.25 8.22 8.01
CA LEU A 273 8.02 7.47 8.25
C LEU A 273 8.24 5.95 8.07
N LYS A 274 7.87 5.14 9.08
CA LYS A 274 8.04 3.67 9.07
C LYS A 274 7.55 3.01 7.78
N ARG A 275 6.40 3.44 7.23
CA ARG A 275 5.78 2.86 6.02
C ARG A 275 6.67 2.96 4.77
N TRP A 276 7.63 3.89 4.76
CA TRP A 276 8.56 4.12 3.66
C TRP A 276 9.90 3.40 3.82
N THR A 277 10.17 2.87 5.02
CA THR A 277 11.39 2.12 5.33
C THR A 277 11.35 0.70 4.79
N ARG A 278 12.53 0.08 4.64
CA ARG A 278 12.65 -1.36 4.34
C ARG A 278 11.95 -2.25 5.38
N ASN A 279 11.84 -1.74 6.61
CA ASN A 279 11.21 -2.40 7.76
C ASN A 279 9.73 -2.03 7.95
N ALA A 280 9.03 -1.58 6.90
CA ALA A 280 7.62 -1.21 6.97
C ALA A 280 6.71 -2.33 7.51
N ARG A 281 7.02 -3.60 7.20
CA ARG A 281 6.29 -4.78 7.68
C ARG A 281 6.77 -5.28 9.06
N THR A 282 7.94 -4.87 9.52
CA THR A 282 8.55 -5.38 10.76
C THR A 282 7.77 -4.92 11.99
N GLY A 283 7.25 -5.88 12.77
CA GLY A 283 6.41 -5.62 13.95
C GLY A 283 4.91 -5.45 13.67
N ALA A 284 4.43 -5.59 12.43
CA ALA A 284 2.99 -5.63 12.12
C ALA A 284 2.35 -7.03 12.28
N VAL A 285 3.14 -8.01 12.74
CA VAL A 285 2.78 -9.44 12.87
C VAL A 285 2.85 -9.89 14.34
N LEU A 286 3.11 -8.96 15.27
CA LEU A 286 3.11 -9.22 16.71
C LEU A 286 1.83 -8.64 17.34
N ASP A 287 0.69 -9.10 16.85
CA ASP A 287 -0.62 -8.90 17.47
C ASP A 287 -1.43 -10.21 17.32
N GLU A 288 -2.21 -10.56 18.32
CA GLU A 288 -2.59 -11.96 18.63
C GLU A 288 -3.54 -12.61 17.60
N ARG A 289 -2.98 -13.22 16.54
CA ARG A 289 -3.66 -14.26 15.72
C ARG A 289 -2.77 -15.08 14.77
N ALA A 290 -1.47 -15.21 15.07
CA ALA A 290 -0.56 -16.09 14.31
C ALA A 290 -0.69 -17.59 14.70
N SER A 291 -1.47 -17.89 15.74
CA SER A 291 -2.02 -19.22 15.99
C SER A 291 -3.40 -19.29 15.33
N GLU A 292 -3.64 -20.34 14.52
CA GLU A 292 -4.90 -20.65 13.82
C GLU A 292 -5.25 -19.75 12.62
N LEU A 293 -4.42 -19.80 11.58
CA LEU A 293 -4.89 -19.56 10.20
C LEU A 293 -5.45 -20.87 9.61
N PRO A 294 -6.69 -20.90 9.08
CA PRO A 294 -7.28 -22.11 8.50
C PRO A 294 -6.48 -22.64 7.31
N ASN A 295 -6.22 -23.95 7.32
CA ASN A 295 -5.25 -24.65 6.47
C ASN A 295 -5.69 -24.85 4.99
N ASN A 296 -6.47 -23.93 4.43
CA ASN A 296 -7.23 -24.11 3.17
C ASN A 296 -6.95 -23.05 2.09
N SER A 297 -5.68 -22.79 1.80
CA SER A 297 -5.25 -22.56 0.42
C SER A 297 -3.81 -23.05 0.29
N ARG A 298 -3.48 -23.78 -0.79
CA ARG A 298 -2.11 -24.30 -1.01
C ARG A 298 -1.14 -23.12 -1.01
N GLU A 299 -0.37 -22.95 0.06
CA GLU A 299 0.65 -21.91 0.12
C GLU A 299 1.57 -22.06 -1.08
N SER A 300 1.57 -21.04 -1.95
CA SER A 300 2.41 -21.06 -3.14
C SER A 300 3.87 -21.26 -2.70
N LEU A 301 4.64 -21.95 -3.53
CA LEU A 301 6.07 -22.19 -3.26
C LEU A 301 6.79 -20.89 -2.90
N THR A 302 6.38 -19.80 -3.59
CA THR A 302 6.82 -18.42 -3.38
C THR A 302 6.53 -17.88 -1.98
N VAL A 303 5.32 -18.07 -1.44
CA VAL A 303 4.98 -17.60 -0.07
C VAL A 303 5.82 -18.33 0.97
N ARG A 304 5.92 -19.66 0.89
CA ARG A 304 6.77 -20.46 1.80
C ARG A 304 8.23 -20.07 1.72
N TYR A 305 8.76 -19.89 0.51
CA TYR A 305 10.14 -19.43 0.29
C TYR A 305 10.39 -18.05 0.90
N ASN A 306 9.47 -17.10 0.71
CA ASN A 306 9.61 -15.73 1.22
C ASN A 306 9.52 -15.66 2.74
N ASN A 307 8.60 -16.40 3.37
CA ASN A 307 8.48 -16.48 4.82
C ASN A 307 9.78 -17.02 5.44
N LEU A 308 10.30 -18.15 4.91
CA LEU A 308 11.58 -18.72 5.35
C LEU A 308 12.75 -17.78 5.12
N ARG A 309 12.82 -17.09 3.97
CA ARG A 309 13.87 -16.13 3.65
C ARG A 309 13.84 -14.90 4.56
N GLN A 310 12.66 -14.35 4.83
CA GLN A 310 12.52 -13.18 5.71
C GLN A 310 12.90 -13.53 7.15
N GLU A 311 12.54 -14.72 7.63
CA GLU A 311 12.95 -15.17 8.95
C GLU A 311 14.47 -15.37 9.01
N ALA A 312 15.06 -16.07 8.04
CA ALA A 312 16.50 -16.28 7.97
C ALA A 312 17.32 -14.97 7.93
N ILE A 313 16.81 -13.91 7.29
CA ILE A 313 17.46 -12.60 7.28
C ILE A 313 17.57 -12.01 8.69
N LYS A 314 16.54 -12.14 9.55
CA LYS A 314 16.62 -11.67 10.94
C LYS A 314 17.74 -12.37 11.71
N TYR A 315 17.88 -13.68 11.53
CA TYR A 315 18.97 -14.46 12.14
C TYR A 315 20.35 -14.04 11.64
N VAL A 316 20.47 -13.66 10.36
CA VAL A 316 21.73 -13.14 9.79
C VAL A 316 22.04 -11.73 10.33
N GLU A 317 21.04 -10.83 10.38
CA GLU A 317 21.21 -9.46 10.88
C GLU A 317 21.54 -9.41 12.38
N GLU A 318 20.94 -10.29 13.19
CA GLU A 318 21.25 -10.40 14.63
C GLU A 318 22.57 -11.14 14.85
N GLY A 319 22.79 -12.25 14.13
CA GLY A 319 24.01 -13.07 14.19
C GLY A 319 25.27 -12.29 13.84
N ALA A 320 25.22 -11.39 12.85
CA ALA A 320 26.37 -10.61 12.40
C ALA A 320 26.88 -9.57 13.43
N LYS A 321 26.15 -9.30 14.53
CA LYS A 321 26.52 -8.26 15.50
C LYS A 321 27.72 -8.60 16.38
N SER A 322 28.00 -9.89 16.61
CA SER A 322 29.18 -10.34 17.36
C SER A 322 29.53 -11.79 17.04
N ILE A 323 30.79 -12.17 17.27
CA ILE A 323 31.26 -13.55 17.06
C ILE A 323 30.50 -14.57 17.94
N HIS A 324 30.04 -14.16 19.12
CA HIS A 324 29.29 -15.02 20.02
C HIS A 324 27.88 -15.30 19.51
N ILE A 325 27.14 -14.26 19.11
CA ILE A 325 25.79 -14.40 18.55
C ILE A 325 25.84 -15.10 17.18
N TYR A 326 26.89 -14.86 16.39
CA TYR A 326 27.15 -15.57 15.13
C TYR A 326 27.22 -17.10 15.34
N ASN A 327 27.99 -17.57 16.33
CA ASN A 327 28.10 -19.00 16.62
C ASN A 327 26.74 -19.59 17.03
N VAL A 328 26.01 -18.94 17.95
CA VAL A 328 24.68 -19.37 18.39
C VAL A 328 23.68 -19.43 17.22
N ALA A 329 23.67 -18.41 16.35
CA ALA A 329 22.83 -18.38 15.17
C ALA A 329 23.20 -19.48 14.16
N MET A 330 24.49 -19.77 14.00
CA MET A 330 24.98 -20.81 13.10
C MET A 330 24.61 -22.22 13.58
N ASP A 331 24.75 -22.50 14.87
CA ASP A 331 24.36 -23.78 15.47
C ASP A 331 22.85 -24.03 15.31
N ALA A 332 22.03 -23.02 15.58
CA ALA A 332 20.57 -23.08 15.38
C ALA A 332 20.19 -23.32 13.91
N LEU A 333 20.86 -22.66 12.96
CA LEU A 333 20.65 -22.88 11.53
C LEU A 333 21.08 -24.30 11.08
N GLN A 334 22.17 -24.84 11.64
CA GLN A 334 22.57 -26.23 11.38
C GLN A 334 21.57 -27.24 11.95
N GLU A 335 21.02 -27.00 13.14
CA GLU A 335 19.97 -27.85 13.72
C GLU A 335 18.69 -27.82 12.88
N ALA A 336 18.26 -26.64 12.44
CA ALA A 336 17.13 -26.47 11.54
C ALA A 336 17.35 -27.22 10.20
N ALA A 337 18.55 -27.10 9.62
CA ALA A 337 18.91 -27.82 8.40
C ALA A 337 18.84 -29.36 8.56
N LYS A 338 19.32 -29.89 9.70
CA LYS A 338 19.22 -31.32 10.04
C LYS A 338 17.75 -31.77 10.14
N LYS A 339 16.89 -30.99 10.82
CA LYS A 339 15.44 -31.28 10.95
C LYS A 339 14.74 -31.30 9.59
N VAL A 340 15.02 -30.34 8.71
CA VAL A 340 14.46 -30.31 7.33
C VAL A 340 14.95 -31.49 6.50
N ALA A 341 16.22 -31.88 6.61
CA ALA A 341 16.76 -33.04 5.92
C ALA A 341 16.11 -34.37 6.38
N ALA A 342 15.86 -34.54 7.68
CA ALA A 342 15.24 -35.73 8.24
C ALA A 342 13.82 -35.96 7.69
N VAL A 343 13.00 -34.90 7.60
CA VAL A 343 11.65 -34.96 7.00
C VAL A 343 11.72 -35.33 5.51
N LYS A 344 12.72 -34.82 4.78
CA LYS A 344 12.94 -35.19 3.37
C LYS A 344 13.26 -36.68 3.20
N SER A 345 14.02 -37.29 4.11
CA SER A 345 14.34 -38.73 4.05
C SER A 345 13.16 -39.66 4.39
N GLN A 346 12.20 -39.23 5.20
CA GLN A 346 11.03 -40.04 5.55
C GLN A 346 10.00 -40.16 4.42
N GLY A 347 9.99 -39.23 3.46
CA GLY A 347 9.03 -39.22 2.35
C GLY A 347 9.41 -40.09 1.14
N SER A 348 10.36 -41.01 1.25
CA SER A 348 10.96 -41.70 0.07
C SER A 348 11.23 -43.20 0.22
N GLY A 349 10.59 -43.90 1.17
CA GLY A 349 10.80 -45.34 1.37
C GLY A 349 9.57 -46.08 1.90
N ALA A 350 8.74 -46.60 1.00
CA ALA A 350 7.63 -47.51 1.35
C ALA A 350 7.24 -48.44 0.18
N THR A 351 8.13 -49.36 -0.20
CA THR A 351 7.76 -50.51 -1.03
C THR A 351 8.53 -51.76 -0.59
N GLN A 352 7.81 -52.85 -0.29
CA GLN A 352 8.30 -54.15 0.19
C GLN A 352 8.93 -54.13 1.61
N GLY A 353 8.71 -55.12 2.49
CA GLY A 353 7.78 -56.24 2.45
C GLY A 353 8.26 -57.45 3.27
N GLY A 354 7.48 -57.90 4.26
CA GLY A 354 7.53 -59.28 4.79
C GLY A 354 8.41 -59.58 6.03
N ASN A 355 7.72 -60.01 7.09
CA ASN A 355 8.09 -61.06 8.07
C ASN A 355 9.20 -60.87 9.13
N LEU A 356 8.73 -60.64 10.37
CA LEU A 356 8.83 -61.56 11.52
C LEU A 356 10.16 -62.30 11.80
N SER A 357 10.77 -62.03 12.97
CA SER A 357 10.76 -62.95 14.14
C SER A 357 11.52 -62.36 15.34
N ASN A 358 11.51 -63.05 16.49
CA ASN A 358 11.64 -62.48 17.84
C ASN A 358 12.75 -63.13 18.69
N GLY A 359 13.21 -62.42 19.73
CA GLY A 359 14.11 -62.91 20.80
C GLY A 359 15.46 -62.18 20.87
N GLY A 360 16.00 -61.81 22.04
CA GLY A 360 15.43 -61.86 23.39
C GLY A 360 16.37 -61.25 24.44
N SER A 361 15.79 -60.79 25.56
CA SER A 361 16.35 -60.58 26.91
C SER A 361 17.84 -60.24 27.12
N GLN A 362 18.13 -59.07 27.72
CA GLN A 362 18.46 -59.00 29.17
C GLN A 362 18.57 -57.55 29.69
N GLU A 363 18.22 -57.37 30.97
CA GLU A 363 18.24 -56.11 31.72
C GLU A 363 19.64 -55.80 32.28
N LEU A 364 19.89 -54.52 32.61
CA LEU A 364 20.34 -54.09 33.96
C LEU A 364 20.23 -52.56 34.11
N HIS A 365 19.88 -52.10 35.32
CA HIS A 365 19.41 -50.74 35.64
C HIS A 365 20.47 -49.83 36.28
N ALA A 366 20.40 -48.52 35.97
CA ALA A 366 20.64 -47.37 36.87
C ALA A 366 20.19 -46.09 36.12
N THR A 367 19.05 -45.44 36.39
CA THR A 367 18.77 -44.47 37.48
C THR A 367 19.85 -43.38 37.65
N GLU A 368 19.60 -42.06 37.62
CA GLU A 368 18.41 -41.20 37.42
C GLU A 368 18.93 -39.81 36.93
N GLU A 369 18.19 -38.75 36.55
CA GLU A 369 16.74 -38.43 36.48
C GLU A 369 16.34 -37.91 35.08
N ASN A 370 15.04 -37.68 34.83
CA ASN A 370 14.59 -36.71 33.83
C ASN A 370 13.16 -36.21 34.15
N GLN A 371 12.87 -34.93 33.89
CA GLN A 371 11.58 -34.31 34.24
C GLN A 371 10.46 -34.68 33.26
N MET A 372 9.30 -35.05 33.80
CA MET A 372 8.14 -35.56 33.08
C MET A 372 7.34 -34.44 32.37
N SER A 373 7.23 -34.47 31.04
CA SER A 373 6.16 -33.77 30.31
C SER A 373 5.11 -34.77 29.85
N ALA A 374 3.85 -34.59 30.27
CA ALA A 374 2.78 -35.54 29.98
C ALA A 374 2.44 -35.60 28.48
N TYR A 375 2.54 -36.79 27.89
CA TYR A 375 1.96 -37.08 26.58
C TYR A 375 0.47 -37.42 26.72
N PRO A 376 -0.44 -36.82 25.92
CA PRO A 376 -1.86 -37.12 25.99
C PRO A 376 -2.17 -38.55 25.53
N SER A 377 -3.14 -39.16 26.20
CA SER A 377 -3.55 -40.56 26.01
C SER A 377 -4.09 -40.82 24.60
N VAL A 378 -4.10 -42.08 24.17
CA VAL A 378 -4.71 -42.49 22.89
C VAL A 378 -6.21 -42.14 22.89
N ASP A 379 -6.92 -42.39 24.01
CA ASP A 379 -8.33 -42.02 24.19
C ASP A 379 -8.60 -40.52 24.02
N GLU A 380 -7.69 -39.65 24.48
CA GLU A 380 -7.84 -38.19 24.31
C GLU A 380 -7.72 -37.78 22.84
N LYS A 381 -6.87 -38.47 22.06
CA LYS A 381 -6.70 -38.21 20.63
C LYS A 381 -7.91 -38.69 19.85
N GLU A 382 -8.45 -39.86 20.14
CA GLU A 382 -9.68 -40.36 19.50
C GLU A 382 -10.88 -39.47 19.83
N LYS A 383 -11.02 -39.03 21.10
CA LYS A 383 -12.06 -38.08 21.50
C LYS A 383 -11.94 -36.75 20.76
N LYS A 384 -10.72 -36.21 20.62
CA LYS A 384 -10.45 -34.99 19.85
C LYS A 384 -10.78 -35.14 18.36
N ILE A 385 -10.51 -36.32 17.78
CA ILE A 385 -10.85 -36.63 16.38
C ILE A 385 -12.37 -36.64 16.19
N HIS A 386 -13.13 -37.28 17.08
CA HIS A 386 -14.61 -37.26 17.01
C HIS A 386 -15.19 -35.85 17.19
N GLU A 387 -14.66 -35.05 18.12
CA GLU A 387 -15.07 -33.66 18.33
C GLU A 387 -14.85 -32.80 17.06
N LEU A 388 -13.65 -32.84 16.48
CA LEU A 388 -13.33 -32.15 15.22
C LEU A 388 -14.13 -32.65 14.03
N THR A 389 -14.49 -33.94 13.99
CA THR A 389 -15.34 -34.51 12.93
C THR A 389 -16.77 -33.97 13.02
N ALA A 390 -17.34 -33.87 14.22
CA ALA A 390 -18.67 -33.29 14.43
C ALA A 390 -18.71 -31.78 14.12
N GLU A 391 -17.64 -31.05 14.44
CA GLU A 391 -17.50 -29.62 14.11
C GLU A 391 -17.37 -29.40 12.59
N LEU A 392 -16.63 -30.26 11.88
CA LEU A 392 -16.52 -30.24 10.43
C LEU A 392 -17.87 -30.51 9.75
N GLU A 393 -18.64 -31.48 10.24
CA GLU A 393 -19.98 -31.80 9.75
C GLU A 393 -20.94 -30.61 9.91
N ASN A 394 -20.95 -29.97 11.10
CA ASN A 394 -21.74 -28.77 11.36
C ASN A 394 -21.35 -27.61 10.43
N THR A 395 -20.05 -27.42 10.21
CA THR A 395 -19.53 -26.36 9.34
C THR A 395 -19.92 -26.61 7.87
N ASN A 396 -19.87 -27.85 7.40
CA ASN A 396 -20.37 -28.24 6.08
C ASN A 396 -21.87 -27.99 5.94
N GLN A 397 -22.68 -28.36 6.94
CA GLN A 397 -24.12 -28.10 6.95
C GLN A 397 -24.43 -26.60 6.79
N ARG A 398 -23.68 -25.73 7.49
CA ARG A 398 -23.79 -24.26 7.35
C ARG A 398 -23.36 -23.78 5.97
N CYS A 399 -22.28 -24.31 5.41
CA CYS A 399 -21.83 -23.98 4.05
C CYS A 399 -22.88 -24.31 2.98
N GLU A 400 -23.59 -25.43 3.09
CA GLU A 400 -24.67 -25.78 2.16
C GLU A 400 -25.89 -24.87 2.30
N VAL A 401 -26.24 -24.43 3.52
CA VAL A 401 -27.27 -23.38 3.72
C VAL A 401 -26.85 -22.06 3.06
N TYR A 402 -25.59 -21.64 3.20
CA TYR A 402 -25.09 -20.44 2.51
C TYR A 402 -25.11 -20.57 0.98
N ARG A 403 -24.77 -21.75 0.43
CA ARG A 403 -24.88 -22.04 -1.01
C ARG A 403 -26.32 -21.96 -1.50
N ALA A 404 -27.26 -22.59 -0.78
CA ALA A 404 -28.68 -22.56 -1.11
C ALA A 404 -29.24 -21.13 -1.13
N ASN A 405 -28.89 -20.32 -0.12
CA ASN A 405 -29.27 -18.90 -0.05
C ASN A 405 -28.67 -18.07 -1.20
N LEU A 406 -27.39 -18.28 -1.53
CA LEU A 406 -26.76 -17.59 -2.66
C LEU A 406 -27.43 -17.95 -4.00
N LEU A 407 -27.77 -19.23 -4.22
CA LEU A 407 -28.51 -19.69 -5.39
C LEU A 407 -29.95 -19.18 -5.45
N ALA A 408 -30.57 -18.83 -4.31
CA ALA A 408 -31.87 -18.16 -4.28
C ALA A 408 -31.74 -16.69 -4.71
N VAL A 409 -30.77 -15.96 -4.15
CA VAL A 409 -30.50 -14.55 -4.52
C VAL A 409 -30.14 -14.41 -6.00
N LEU A 410 -29.28 -15.28 -6.52
CA LEU A 410 -28.90 -15.25 -7.95
C LEU A 410 -30.10 -15.47 -8.88
N ARG A 411 -31.05 -16.36 -8.52
CA ARG A 411 -32.28 -16.56 -9.31
C ARG A 411 -33.21 -15.35 -9.27
N ASP A 412 -33.39 -14.71 -8.12
CA ASP A 412 -34.19 -13.48 -8.04
C ASP A 412 -33.57 -12.34 -8.87
N MET A 413 -32.24 -12.21 -8.86
CA MET A 413 -31.54 -11.26 -9.74
C MET A 413 -31.74 -11.54 -11.24
N GLU A 414 -31.76 -12.81 -11.65
CA GLU A 414 -32.06 -13.18 -13.05
C GLU A 414 -33.53 -12.89 -13.42
N ASP A 415 -34.49 -13.17 -12.54
CA ASP A 415 -35.90 -12.84 -12.75
C ASP A 415 -36.14 -11.33 -12.82
N GLN A 416 -35.49 -10.54 -11.95
CA GLN A 416 -35.54 -9.07 -12.00
C GLN A 416 -34.95 -8.53 -13.31
N LYS A 417 -33.82 -9.07 -13.76
CA LYS A 417 -33.21 -8.74 -15.06
C LYS A 417 -34.15 -9.06 -16.23
N LEU A 418 -34.82 -10.22 -16.19
CA LEU A 418 -35.78 -10.60 -17.24
C LEU A 418 -36.98 -9.64 -17.29
N LYS A 419 -37.56 -9.32 -16.12
CA LYS A 419 -38.66 -8.33 -15.97
C LYS A 419 -38.25 -6.95 -16.49
N LEU A 420 -37.03 -6.49 -16.20
CA LEU A 420 -36.49 -5.22 -16.72
C LEU A 420 -36.32 -5.26 -18.24
N SER A 421 -35.80 -6.36 -18.80
CA SER A 421 -35.64 -6.53 -20.25
C SER A 421 -36.98 -6.43 -20.97
N VAL A 422 -38.03 -7.09 -20.46
CA VAL A 422 -39.40 -7.00 -21.03
C VAL A 422 -39.95 -5.58 -20.94
N LYS A 423 -39.78 -4.88 -19.81
CA LYS A 423 -40.20 -3.47 -19.68
C LYS A 423 -39.51 -2.55 -20.68
N VAL A 424 -38.19 -2.70 -20.87
CA VAL A 424 -37.41 -1.93 -21.85
C VAL A 424 -37.85 -2.24 -23.28
N GLN A 425 -38.18 -3.49 -23.59
CA GLN A 425 -38.65 -3.90 -24.90
C GLN A 425 -40.05 -3.36 -25.21
N ASN A 426 -40.97 -3.38 -24.24
CA ASN A 426 -42.30 -2.79 -24.38
C ASN A 426 -42.22 -1.25 -24.54
N ALA A 427 -41.39 -0.57 -23.75
CA ALA A 427 -41.16 0.87 -23.88
C ALA A 427 -40.58 1.26 -25.25
N ARG A 428 -39.75 0.41 -25.86
CA ARG A 428 -39.23 0.60 -27.23
C ARG A 428 -40.27 0.37 -28.32
N LEU A 429 -41.33 -0.41 -28.06
CA LEU A 429 -42.43 -0.63 -29.00
C LEU A 429 -43.41 0.55 -28.95
N SER A 430 -43.75 1.03 -27.76
CA SER A 430 -44.62 2.20 -27.54
C SER A 430 -43.96 3.56 -27.85
N LEU A 431 -42.71 3.57 -28.33
CA LEU A 431 -42.01 4.73 -28.90
C LEU A 431 -41.90 4.65 -30.44
N LYS A 432 -42.55 3.65 -31.05
CA LYS A 432 -42.60 3.43 -32.51
C LYS A 432 -44.02 3.48 -33.09
N GLU A 433 -45.02 3.65 -32.23
CA GLU A 433 -46.38 4.09 -32.56
C GLU A 433 -46.49 5.60 -32.31
#